data_AF-A0A5C6D4B3-F1
#
_entry.id   AF-A0A5C6D4B3-F1
#
_cell.length_a   1.000
_cell.length_b   1.000
_cell.length_c   1.000
_cell.angle_alpha   90.00
_cell.angle_beta   90.00
_cell.angle_gamma   90.00
#
_symmetry.space_group_name_H-M   'P 1'
#
loop_
_entity.id
_entity.type
_entity.pdbx_description
1 polymer ?
#
loop_
_entity_poly.entity_id
_entity_poly.type
_entity_poly.pdbx_seq_one_letter_code
_entity_poly.pdbx_strand_id
1 'polypeptide(L)' 'MENSLDKTNFLNWYCWYATQEEIEKAKQTNRGTINRLMNEYSYEIEKITTAKHFNDSLLLPKGTIPEFYPLNSS' A
#
# COMPACT_ATOMS: atom_id res chain seq x y z
N MET A 1 23.38 10.99 11.03
CA MET A 1 21.97 11.14 11.44
C MET A 1 21.17 11.04 10.16
N GLU A 2 20.53 9.90 9.94
CA GLU A 2 19.66 9.74 8.77
C GLU A 2 18.58 10.82 8.85
N ASN A 3 18.41 11.58 7.76
CA ASN A 3 17.46 12.68 7.76
C ASN A 3 16.07 12.06 7.78
N SER A 4 15.37 12.12 8.92
CA SER A 4 14.04 11.52 9.09
C SER A 4 13.04 11.99 8.03
N LEU A 5 13.28 13.18 7.48
CA LEU A 5 12.56 13.75 6.35
C LEU A 5 12.79 12.96 5.05
N ASP A 6 14.03 12.56 4.73
CA ASP A 6 14.35 11.82 3.50
C ASP A 6 13.70 10.43 3.52
N LYS A 7 13.74 9.76 4.67
CA LYS A 7 13.02 8.50 4.89
C LYS A 7 11.52 8.66 4.67
N THR A 8 10.91 9.67 5.30
CA THR A 8 9.48 9.92 5.19
C THR A 8 9.08 10.26 3.75
N ASN A 9 9.88 11.07 3.06
CA ASN A 9 9.66 11.44 1.66
C ASN A 9 9.73 10.21 0.76
N PHE A 10 10.73 9.37 0.92
CA PHE A 10 10.85 8.15 0.13
C PHE A 10 9.68 7.19 0.38
N LEU A 11 9.32 6.94 1.64
CA LEU A 11 8.20 6.05 1.97
C LEU A 11 6.87 6.59 1.45
N ASN A 12 6.63 7.90 1.56
CA ASN A 12 5.44 8.52 1.01
C ASN A 12 5.38 8.40 -0.50
N TRP A 13 6.46 8.77 -1.18
CA TRP A 13 6.56 8.63 -2.63
C TRP A 13 6.36 7.17 -3.06
N TYR A 14 7.19 6.25 -2.56
CA TYR A 14 7.21 4.85 -3.00
C TYR A 14 5.91 4.10 -2.68
N CYS A 15 5.36 4.28 -1.48
CA CYS A 15 4.19 3.52 -1.08
C CYS A 15 2.88 4.15 -1.56
N TRP A 16 2.75 5.48 -1.66
CA TRP A 16 1.46 6.14 -1.87
C TRP A 16 1.29 6.85 -3.19
N TYR A 17 2.34 7.50 -3.70
CA TYR A 17 2.20 8.44 -4.82
C TYR A 17 2.81 7.94 -6.12
N ALA A 18 3.89 7.17 -6.05
CA ALA A 18 4.59 6.69 -7.22
C ALA A 18 3.75 5.66 -7.96
N THR A 19 3.59 5.88 -9.25
CA THR A 19 3.05 4.89 -10.17
C THR A 19 4.09 3.80 -10.45
N GLN A 20 3.65 2.65 -10.94
CA GLN A 20 4.54 1.56 -11.34
C GLN A 20 5.56 2.02 -12.40
N GLU A 21 5.14 2.83 -13.36
CA GLU A 21 6.02 3.40 -14.40
C GLU A 21 7.13 4.27 -13.79
N GLU A 22 6.78 5.15 -12.84
CA GLU A 22 7.76 6.00 -12.15
C GLU A 22 8.74 5.19 -11.32
N ILE A 23 8.28 4.12 -10.66
CA ILE A 23 9.15 3.20 -9.92
C ILE A 23 10.11 2.49 -10.87
N GLU A 24 9.62 1.99 -12.01
CA GLU A 24 10.46 1.33 -13.01
C GLU A 24 11.49 2.28 -13.61
N LYS A 25 11.09 3.50 -13.96
CA LYS A 25 11.99 4.55 -14.42
C LYS A 25 13.05 4.86 -13.37
N ALA A 26 12.67 5.01 -12.09
CA ALA A 26 13.61 5.26 -11.00
C ALA A 26 14.58 4.09 -10.80
N LYS A 27 14.12 2.84 -10.96
CA LYS A 27 14.97 1.64 -10.93
C LYS A 27 15.94 1.58 -12.11
N GLN A 28 15.58 2.12 -13.27
CA GLN A 28 16.48 2.21 -14.42
C GLN A 28 17.54 3.31 -14.24
N THR A 29 17.15 4.49 -13.78
CA THR A 29 18.06 5.64 -13.66
C THR A 29 18.91 5.62 -12.39
N ASN A 30 18.36 5.13 -11.28
CA ASN A 30 18.96 5.21 -9.94
C ASN A 30 18.94 3.86 -9.21
N ARG A 31 19.17 2.77 -9.94
CA ARG A 31 19.03 1.38 -9.45
C ARG A 31 19.65 1.15 -8.07
N GLY A 32 20.90 1.58 -7.89
CA GLY A 32 21.64 1.37 -6.64
C GLY A 32 20.98 2.05 -5.44
N THR A 33 20.60 3.32 -5.60
CA THR A 33 19.93 4.09 -4.55
C THR A 33 18.55 3.51 -4.23
N ILE A 34 17.74 3.22 -5.25
CA ILE A 34 16.39 2.67 -5.04
C ILE A 34 16.48 1.31 -4.35
N ASN A 35 17.36 0.41 -4.80
CA ASN A 35 17.52 -0.89 -4.16
C ASN A 35 18.01 -0.77 -2.71
N ARG A 36 18.91 0.17 -2.42
CA ARG A 36 19.36 0.41 -1.04
C ARG A 36 18.20 0.88 -0.17
N LEU A 37 17.44 1.88 -0.59
CA LEU A 37 16.32 2.43 0.18
C LEU A 37 15.19 1.42 0.36
N MET A 38 14.89 0.62 -0.67
CA MET A 38 13.92 -0.49 -0.55
C MET A 38 14.35 -1.54 0.47
N ASN A 39 15.65 -1.84 0.54
CA ASN A 39 16.18 -2.80 1.52
C ASN A 39 16.19 -2.20 2.94
N GLU A 40 16.68 -0.97 3.05
CA GLU A 40 16.82 -0.21 4.30
C GLU A 40 15.48 0.03 4.99
N TYR A 41 14.42 0.30 4.22
CA TYR A 41 13.06 0.54 4.74
C TYR A 41 12.08 -0.60 4.44
N SER A 42 12.59 -1.81 4.21
CA SER A 42 11.78 -2.98 3.87
C SER A 42 10.67 -3.25 4.89
N TYR A 43 10.98 -3.13 6.18
CA TYR A 43 10.03 -3.30 7.28
C TYR A 43 8.87 -2.30 7.22
N GLU A 44 9.16 -1.02 7.03
CA GLU A 44 8.13 0.03 6.92
C GLU A 44 7.29 -0.14 5.65
N ILE A 45 7.92 -0.49 4.53
CA ILE A 45 7.22 -0.77 3.27
C ILE A 45 6.24 -1.93 3.45
N GLU A 46 6.65 -3.02 4.07
CA GLU A 46 5.79 -4.19 4.32
C GLU A 46 4.61 -3.82 5.21
N LYS A 47 4.85 -3.06 6.29
CA LYS A 47 3.81 -2.59 7.20
C LYS A 47 2.79 -1.70 6.48
N ILE A 48 3.24 -0.75 5.67
CA ILE A 48 2.35 0.15 4.91
C ILE A 48 1.56 -0.64 3.86
N THR A 49 2.22 -1.55 3.14
CA THR A 49 1.58 -2.38 2.10
C THR A 49 0.51 -3.28 2.70
N THR A 50 0.78 -3.89 3.85
CA THR A 50 -0.19 -4.72 4.58
C THR A 50 -1.40 -3.91 5.02
N ALA A 51 -1.18 -2.71 5.58
CA ALA A 51 -2.26 -1.82 5.99
C ALA A 51 -3.12 -1.34 4.82
N LYS A 52 -2.50 -1.04 3.66
CA LYS A 52 -3.20 -0.70 2.42
C LYS A 52 -4.11 -1.84 1.97
N HIS A 53 -3.56 -3.05 1.84
CA HIS A 53 -4.32 -4.21 1.42
C HIS A 53 -5.50 -4.50 2.35
N PHE A 54 -5.31 -4.34 3.66
CA PHE A 54 -6.39 -4.48 4.63
C PHE A 54 -7.49 -3.43 4.43
N ASN A 55 -7.13 -2.16 4.23
CA ASN A 55 -8.10 -1.09 3.97
C ASN A 55 -8.86 -1.32 2.65
N ASP A 56 -8.17 -1.70 1.58
CA ASP A 56 -8.80 -2.01 0.30
C ASP A 56 -9.76 -3.21 0.43
N SER A 57 -9.40 -4.20 1.25
CA SER A 57 -10.25 -5.36 1.56
C SER A 57 -11.49 -4.99 2.38
N LEU A 58 -11.42 -3.95 3.23
CA LEU A 58 -12.56 -3.44 3.98
C LEU A 58 -13.50 -2.57 3.14
N LEU A 59 -12.98 -1.96 2.08
CA LEU A 59 -13.75 -1.16 1.11
C LEU A 59 -14.49 -2.03 0.09
N LEU A 60 -14.16 -3.32 -0.03
CA LEU A 60 -15.02 -4.27 -0.72
C LEU A 60 -16.39 -4.30 -0.02
N PRO A 61 -17.51 -4.31 -0.77
CA PRO A 61 -18.83 -4.22 -0.17
C PRO A 61 -19.00 -5.41 0.77
N LYS A 62 -19.17 -5.12 2.06
CA LYS A 62 -19.75 -6.07 3.02
C LYS A 62 -20.96 -6.66 2.33
N GLY A 63 -20.93 -7.98 2.16
CA GLY A 63 -21.84 -8.72 1.28
C GLY A 63 -23.27 -8.22 1.39
N THR A 64 -23.94 -8.19 0.25
CA THR A 64 -25.41 -8.18 0.13
C THR A 64 -26.02 -8.88 1.32
N ILE A 65 -26.66 -8.11 2.20
CA ILE A 65 -27.51 -8.65 3.26
C ILE A 65 -28.48 -9.60 2.55
N PRO A 66 -28.53 -10.91 2.87
CA PRO A 66 -29.57 -11.76 2.33
C PRO A 66 -30.89 -11.15 2.75
N GLU A 67 -31.71 -10.74 1.79
CA GLU A 67 -33.06 -10.25 2.05
C GLU A 67 -33.75 -11.26 2.97
N PHE A 68 -34.09 -10.82 4.18
CA PHE A 68 -34.92 -11.59 5.08
C PHE A 68 -36.28 -11.72 4.43
N TYR A 69 -36.56 -12.85 3.79
CA TYR A 69 -37.93 -13.20 3.40
C TYR A 69 -38.68 -13.52 4.70
N PRO A 70 -39.71 -12.75 5.09
CA PRO A 70 -40.54 -13.14 6.22
C PRO A 70 -41.19 -14.47 5.88
N LEU A 71 -40.97 -15.49 6.73
CA LEU A 71 -41.74 -16.72 6.64
C LEU A 71 -43.21 -16.33 6.82
N ASN A 72 -43.97 -16.47 5.74
CA ASN A 72 -45.40 -16.30 5.74
C ASN A 72 -46.00 -17.09 6.91
N SER A 73 -46.68 -16.36 7.78
CA SER A 73 -47.57 -16.93 8.79
C SER A 73 -48.70 -17.68 8.09
N SER A 74 -48.77 -18.99 8.31
CA SER A 74 -49.94 -19.83 8.03
C SER A 74 -50.00 -20.93 9.08
#